data_AF-A0A2N7NCG2-F1
#
_entry.id   AF-A0A2N7NCG2-F1
#
_cell.length_a   1.000
_cell.length_b   1.000
_cell.length_c   1.000
_cell.angle_alpha   90.00
_cell.angle_beta   90.00
_cell.angle_gamma   90.00
#
_symmetry.space_group_name_H-M   'P 1'
#
loop_
_entity.id
_entity.type
_entity.pdbx_description
1 polymer ?
#
loop_
_entity_poly.entity_id
_entity_poly.type
_entity_poly.pdbx_seq_one_letter_code
_entity_poly.pdbx_strand_id
1 'polypeptide(L)'
;MNGIYYRNTCTNIPNWVNNLHEKQPIGYAYETETHFVHLYGKDEGLNVISVGLTAIEAKSGTLEEWVTKVFGAQDIKSLSLPVGNSTQGVWRPSLYYYQDIEKALDIDLFEKRSAEQALRVLIEKLDDILLYVEPDANGLNSYGHKSRELLILACTEVENSWTSLFKKANIPPANGRMFTTNDYVKLLPKACLNEFEIAFKNYSGLRKFQPFLNWTASNPTRSLSWYDAYNKTKHDRGTSFNAATLENVMDAIAANVAMFCAKYGPFSLFNDNNTLSSLINQHFSINLINSDFSTYYIPKITLPAGTRGDLFIYDCYREGHHSGWNVQPLVL
;
A
#
# COMPACT_ATOMS: atom_id res chain seq x y z
N MET A 1 -0.59 1.38 -23.41
CA MET A 1 -2.06 1.38 -23.51
C MET A 1 -2.58 1.97 -22.24
N ASN A 2 -3.33 3.07 -22.32
CA ASN A 2 -3.84 3.75 -21.14
C ASN A 2 -5.29 3.28 -20.94
N GLY A 3 -5.57 2.71 -19.78
CA GLY A 3 -6.94 2.35 -19.38
C GLY A 3 -7.64 3.52 -18.69
N ILE A 4 -8.87 3.25 -18.26
CA ILE A 4 -9.71 4.17 -17.49
C ILE A 4 -10.08 3.53 -16.15
N TYR A 5 -10.43 4.38 -15.19
CA TYR A 5 -11.14 3.99 -13.98
C TYR A 5 -12.38 4.85 -13.79
N TYR A 6 -13.37 4.33 -13.06
CA TYR A 6 -14.67 4.96 -12.87
C TYR A 6 -15.40 4.38 -11.66
N ARG A 7 -16.53 4.99 -11.28
CA ARG A 7 -17.47 4.43 -10.31
C ARG A 7 -18.51 3.57 -11.03
N ASN A 8 -18.66 2.32 -10.58
CA ASN A 8 -19.73 1.42 -10.99
C ASN A 8 -21.05 1.85 -10.30
N THR A 9 -22.14 1.91 -11.06
CA THR A 9 -23.49 2.17 -10.50
C THR A 9 -24.48 1.05 -10.78
N CYS A 10 -24.12 0.09 -11.63
CA CYS A 10 -24.87 -1.15 -11.82
C CYS A 10 -23.94 -2.31 -12.21
N THR A 11 -24.50 -3.51 -12.35
CA THR A 11 -23.78 -4.67 -12.89
C THR A 11 -24.74 -5.46 -13.77
N ASN A 12 -24.71 -5.19 -15.07
CA ASN A 12 -25.63 -5.78 -16.06
C ASN A 12 -24.96 -6.93 -16.81
N ILE A 13 -24.45 -7.92 -16.07
CA ILE A 13 -23.81 -9.10 -16.65
C ILE A 13 -24.81 -10.25 -16.66
N PRO A 14 -25.08 -10.90 -17.81
CA PRO A 14 -26.03 -12.00 -17.90
C PRO A 14 -25.72 -13.13 -16.92
N ASN A 15 -26.76 -13.62 -16.23
CA ASN A 15 -26.67 -14.73 -15.26
C ASN A 15 -25.69 -14.50 -14.08
N TRP A 16 -25.47 -13.24 -13.71
CA TRP A 16 -24.59 -12.88 -12.60
C TRP A 16 -25.31 -12.11 -11.49
N VAL A 17 -24.59 -11.82 -10.42
CA VAL A 17 -25.09 -11.08 -9.27
C VAL A 17 -25.18 -9.58 -9.61
N ASN A 18 -26.40 -9.03 -9.60
CA ASN A 18 -26.67 -7.67 -10.05
C ASN A 18 -26.14 -6.55 -9.13
N ASN A 19 -25.83 -6.85 -7.87
CA ASN A 19 -25.41 -5.86 -6.88
C ASN A 19 -23.91 -5.90 -6.55
N LEU A 20 -23.08 -6.51 -7.41
CA LEU A 20 -21.63 -6.58 -7.19
C LEU A 20 -20.98 -5.21 -7.01
N HIS A 21 -21.47 -4.21 -7.76
CA HIS A 21 -21.05 -2.81 -7.67
C HIS A 21 -21.21 -2.18 -6.28
N GLU A 22 -22.08 -2.69 -5.40
CA GLU A 22 -22.23 -2.18 -4.03
C GLU A 22 -21.01 -2.52 -3.16
N LYS A 23 -20.37 -3.68 -3.39
CA LYS A 23 -19.18 -4.13 -2.67
C LYS A 23 -17.87 -3.87 -3.42
N GLN A 24 -17.98 -3.56 -4.72
CA GLN A 24 -16.86 -3.30 -5.63
C GLN A 24 -17.18 -2.05 -6.46
N PRO A 25 -17.25 -0.87 -5.82
CA PRO A 25 -17.77 0.35 -6.45
C PRO A 25 -16.82 0.96 -7.47
N ILE A 26 -15.56 0.51 -7.56
CA ILE A 26 -14.60 1.03 -8.53
C ILE A 26 -14.48 0.05 -9.71
N GLY A 27 -14.55 0.58 -10.93
CA GLY A 27 -14.32 -0.16 -12.16
C GLY A 27 -13.03 0.28 -12.82
N TYR A 28 -12.29 -0.67 -13.36
CA TYR A 28 -11.10 -0.44 -14.18
C TYR A 28 -11.29 -1.09 -15.53
N ALA A 29 -11.03 -0.37 -16.61
CA ALA A 29 -11.25 -0.91 -17.94
C ALA A 29 -10.19 -0.48 -18.96
N TYR A 30 -9.98 -1.34 -19.94
CA TYR A 30 -9.14 -1.07 -21.09
C TYR A 30 -9.56 -2.00 -22.24
N GLU A 31 -8.95 -1.82 -23.41
CA GLU A 31 -9.27 -2.64 -24.57
C GLU A 31 -8.07 -3.53 -24.95
N THR A 32 -8.26 -4.82 -25.20
CA THR A 32 -7.24 -5.68 -25.84
C THR A 32 -7.23 -5.42 -27.36
N GLU A 33 -6.71 -6.32 -28.19
CA GLU A 33 -6.89 -6.20 -29.65
C GLU A 33 -8.34 -6.49 -30.07
N THR A 34 -9.03 -7.40 -29.36
CA THR A 34 -10.30 -7.99 -29.80
C THR A 34 -11.47 -7.77 -28.84
N HIS A 35 -11.20 -7.51 -27.55
CA HIS A 35 -12.21 -7.40 -26.49
C HIS A 35 -12.01 -6.15 -25.62
N PHE A 36 -13.09 -5.67 -25.01
CA PHE A 36 -13.02 -4.81 -23.84
C PHE A 36 -12.81 -5.67 -22.58
N VAL A 37 -12.15 -5.09 -21.59
CA VAL A 37 -11.85 -5.72 -20.29
C VAL A 37 -12.32 -4.80 -19.18
N HIS A 38 -12.99 -5.38 -18.18
CA HIS A 38 -13.36 -4.73 -16.94
C HIS A 38 -12.86 -5.56 -15.74
N LEU A 39 -12.35 -4.86 -14.73
CA LEU A 39 -11.97 -5.40 -13.44
C LEU A 39 -12.66 -4.62 -12.33
N TYR A 40 -13.22 -5.35 -11.37
CA TYR A 40 -13.86 -4.80 -10.19
C TYR A 40 -12.84 -4.46 -9.10
N GLY A 41 -12.99 -3.30 -8.45
CA GLY A 41 -12.17 -2.87 -7.32
C GLY A 41 -12.98 -2.34 -6.15
N LYS A 42 -12.40 -2.49 -4.97
CA LYS A 42 -12.94 -1.95 -3.71
C LYS A 42 -12.45 -0.53 -3.44
N ASP A 43 -13.19 0.20 -2.62
CA ASP A 43 -12.80 1.46 -1.99
C ASP A 43 -12.70 1.36 -0.45
N GLU A 44 -12.63 0.14 0.07
CA GLU A 44 -12.46 -0.19 1.49
C GLU A 44 -11.19 -1.02 1.74
N GLY A 45 -10.66 -0.94 2.97
CA GLY A 45 -9.48 -1.68 3.36
C GLY A 45 -8.28 -1.28 2.51
N LEU A 46 -7.67 -2.25 1.83
CA LEU A 46 -6.52 -2.05 0.94
C LEU A 46 -6.92 -1.80 -0.53
N ASN A 47 -8.19 -1.48 -0.79
CA ASN A 47 -8.74 -1.17 -2.11
C ASN A 47 -8.42 -2.23 -3.17
N VAL A 48 -8.54 -3.51 -2.78
CA VAL A 48 -8.15 -4.66 -3.60
C VAL A 48 -8.93 -4.66 -4.92
N ILE A 49 -8.21 -4.82 -6.03
CA ILE A 49 -8.80 -5.14 -7.33
C ILE A 49 -9.01 -6.66 -7.40
N SER A 50 -10.25 -7.05 -7.66
CA SER A 50 -10.69 -8.44 -7.75
C SER A 50 -10.35 -9.00 -9.13
N VAL A 51 -9.07 -9.30 -9.36
CA VAL A 51 -8.59 -9.80 -10.66
C VAL A 51 -9.23 -11.12 -11.11
N GLY A 52 -9.75 -11.93 -10.18
CA GLY A 52 -10.54 -13.13 -10.49
C GLY A 52 -11.97 -12.84 -10.98
N LEU A 53 -12.42 -11.57 -10.92
CA LEU A 53 -13.71 -11.10 -11.43
C LEU A 53 -13.47 -10.24 -12.68
N THR A 54 -12.89 -10.86 -13.72
CA THR A 54 -12.63 -10.19 -15.00
C THR A 54 -13.84 -10.33 -15.91
N ALA A 55 -14.47 -9.22 -16.31
CA ALA A 55 -15.51 -9.23 -17.32
C ALA A 55 -14.94 -8.81 -18.69
N ILE A 56 -15.28 -9.55 -19.74
CA ILE A 56 -14.88 -9.23 -21.12
C ILE A 56 -16.05 -9.34 -22.09
N GLU A 57 -16.02 -8.55 -23.17
CA GLU A 57 -16.95 -8.59 -24.30
C GLU A 57 -16.16 -8.22 -25.57
N ALA A 58 -16.49 -8.82 -26.72
CA ALA A 58 -15.84 -8.43 -27.98
C ALA A 58 -16.11 -6.95 -28.27
N LYS A 59 -15.12 -6.26 -28.85
CA LYS A 59 -15.25 -4.82 -29.10
C LYS A 59 -16.37 -4.53 -30.08
N SER A 60 -17.25 -3.64 -29.66
CA SER A 60 -18.26 -3.02 -30.51
C SER A 60 -18.53 -1.61 -29.98
N GLY A 61 -18.28 -0.59 -30.80
CA GLY A 61 -18.29 0.82 -30.35
C GLY A 61 -17.02 1.18 -29.57
N THR A 62 -17.15 2.09 -28.61
CA THR A 62 -16.04 2.57 -27.77
C THR A 62 -16.05 1.94 -26.38
N LEU A 63 -14.89 1.93 -25.71
CA LEU A 63 -14.78 1.47 -24.32
C LEU A 63 -15.71 2.23 -23.38
N GLU A 64 -15.81 3.56 -23.51
CA GLU A 64 -16.63 4.40 -22.63
C GLU A 64 -18.14 4.09 -22.76
N GLU A 65 -18.62 3.90 -24.00
CA GLU A 65 -20.00 3.46 -24.25
C GLU A 65 -20.26 2.09 -23.64
N TRP A 66 -19.32 1.16 -23.79
CA TRP A 66 -19.41 -0.17 -23.22
C TRP A 66 -19.52 -0.15 -21.70
N VAL A 67 -18.60 0.56 -21.01
CA VAL A 67 -18.61 0.58 -19.55
C VAL A 67 -19.81 1.33 -18.98
N THR A 68 -20.29 2.35 -19.69
CA THR A 68 -21.53 3.06 -19.32
C THR A 68 -22.74 2.15 -19.44
N LYS A 69 -22.83 1.37 -20.53
CA LYS A 69 -23.93 0.42 -20.77
C LYS A 69 -23.95 -0.73 -19.74
N VAL A 70 -22.79 -1.34 -19.47
CA VAL A 70 -22.71 -2.59 -18.70
C VAL A 70 -22.59 -2.34 -17.20
N PHE A 71 -21.86 -1.30 -16.78
CA PHE A 71 -21.52 -1.05 -15.37
C PHE A 71 -22.07 0.29 -14.85
N GLY A 72 -22.74 1.07 -15.70
CA GLY A 72 -23.25 2.39 -15.32
C GLY A 72 -22.11 3.33 -14.92
N ALA A 73 -20.99 3.27 -15.65
CA ALA A 73 -19.79 4.02 -15.34
C ALA A 73 -20.07 5.53 -15.17
N GLN A 74 -19.61 6.08 -14.05
CA GLN A 74 -19.62 7.52 -13.75
C GLN A 74 -18.21 7.99 -13.37
N ASP A 75 -17.96 9.30 -13.50
CA ASP A 75 -16.67 9.92 -13.17
C ASP A 75 -15.48 9.28 -13.89
N ILE A 76 -15.66 8.92 -15.17
CA ILE A 76 -14.65 8.24 -15.99
C ILE A 76 -13.40 9.12 -16.11
N LYS A 77 -12.25 8.55 -15.72
CA LYS A 77 -10.94 9.20 -15.73
C LYS A 77 -9.88 8.25 -16.25
N SER A 78 -8.81 8.80 -16.81
CA SER A 78 -7.67 8.01 -17.27
C SER A 78 -6.82 7.48 -16.11
N LEU A 79 -6.23 6.30 -16.29
CA LEU A 79 -5.16 5.81 -15.44
C LEU A 79 -3.89 6.64 -15.64
N SER A 80 -3.14 6.84 -14.56
CA SER A 80 -1.84 7.53 -14.59
C SER A 80 -0.71 6.61 -15.06
N LEU A 81 -0.89 5.29 -14.92
CA LEU A 81 0.06 4.27 -15.36
C LEU A 81 -0.51 3.43 -16.52
N PRO A 82 0.34 3.04 -17.49
CA PRO A 82 -0.07 2.12 -18.53
C PRO A 82 -0.46 0.75 -17.96
N VAL A 83 -1.45 0.10 -18.60
CA VAL A 83 -1.83 -1.28 -18.29
C VAL A 83 -0.65 -2.23 -18.50
N GLY A 84 -0.44 -3.13 -17.54
CA GLY A 84 0.67 -4.09 -17.50
C GLY A 84 1.98 -3.53 -16.94
N ASN A 85 2.03 -2.26 -16.53
CA ASN A 85 3.21 -1.68 -15.88
C ASN A 85 3.06 -1.68 -14.36
N SER A 86 4.20 -1.89 -13.68
CA SER A 86 4.36 -1.71 -12.23
C SER A 86 5.57 -0.82 -11.96
N THR A 87 5.75 -0.37 -10.72
CA THR A 87 6.95 0.36 -10.30
C THR A 87 7.76 -0.50 -9.34
N GLN A 88 9.06 -0.61 -9.62
CA GLN A 88 9.99 -1.38 -8.82
C GLN A 88 9.95 -0.94 -7.35
N GLY A 89 9.74 -1.90 -6.44
CA GLY A 89 9.74 -1.65 -5.00
C GLY A 89 8.58 -0.80 -4.46
N VAL A 90 7.53 -0.55 -5.25
CA VAL A 90 6.34 0.18 -4.80
C VAL A 90 5.09 -0.64 -5.07
N TRP A 91 4.41 -1.09 -4.03
CA TRP A 91 3.16 -1.79 -4.13
C TRP A 91 2.00 -0.82 -4.36
N ARG A 92 1.12 -1.18 -5.30
CA ARG A 92 -0.21 -0.59 -5.47
C ARG A 92 -1.26 -1.69 -5.62
N PRO A 93 -2.54 -1.41 -5.30
CA PRO A 93 -3.59 -2.41 -5.38
C PRO A 93 -3.73 -3.05 -6.78
N SER A 94 -4.24 -4.29 -6.78
CA SER A 94 -4.22 -5.33 -7.84
C SER A 94 -3.16 -6.41 -7.66
N LEU A 95 -1.96 -6.04 -7.18
CA LEU A 95 -0.94 -7.03 -6.84
C LEU A 95 -1.33 -7.77 -5.56
N TYR A 96 -2.03 -8.90 -5.73
CA TYR A 96 -2.59 -9.71 -4.65
C TYR A 96 -1.82 -11.01 -4.41
N TYR A 97 -1.47 -11.72 -5.49
CA TYR A 97 -0.80 -13.01 -5.40
C TYR A 97 0.70 -12.85 -5.12
N TYR A 98 1.26 -13.66 -4.22
CA TYR A 98 2.66 -13.57 -3.79
C TYR A 98 3.68 -13.54 -4.93
N GLN A 99 3.60 -14.51 -5.83
CA GLN A 99 4.52 -14.61 -6.96
C GLN A 99 4.42 -13.40 -7.90
N ASP A 100 3.22 -12.81 -8.00
CA ASP A 100 2.97 -11.65 -8.84
C ASP A 100 3.55 -10.39 -8.20
N ILE A 101 3.34 -10.20 -6.89
CA ILE A 101 3.95 -9.12 -6.10
C ILE A 101 5.48 -9.18 -6.18
N GLU A 102 6.07 -10.36 -5.97
CA GLU A 102 7.53 -10.53 -5.98
C GLU A 102 8.15 -10.14 -7.32
N LYS A 103 7.53 -10.56 -8.44
CA LYS A 103 7.99 -10.22 -9.79
C LYS A 103 7.72 -8.76 -10.12
N ALA A 104 6.52 -8.26 -9.87
CA ALA A 104 6.11 -6.91 -10.24
C ALA A 104 6.88 -5.82 -9.48
N LEU A 105 7.34 -6.12 -8.26
CA LEU A 105 8.10 -5.19 -7.43
C LEU A 105 9.60 -5.49 -7.41
N ASP A 106 10.04 -6.55 -8.09
CA ASP A 106 11.43 -7.04 -8.14
C ASP A 106 12.00 -7.29 -6.73
N ILE A 107 11.26 -8.01 -5.89
CA ILE A 107 11.57 -8.13 -4.46
C ILE A 107 12.83 -8.98 -4.22
N ASP A 108 13.77 -8.43 -3.45
CA ASP A 108 14.81 -9.22 -2.80
C ASP A 108 14.19 -9.95 -1.59
N LEU A 109 14.10 -11.27 -1.69
CA LEU A 109 13.50 -12.12 -0.66
C LEU A 109 14.29 -12.15 0.64
N PHE A 110 15.62 -12.01 0.59
CA PHE A 110 16.43 -11.95 1.80
C PHE A 110 16.15 -10.65 2.54
N GLU A 111 16.11 -9.54 1.81
CA GLU A 111 15.79 -8.24 2.37
C GLU A 111 14.37 -8.22 2.97
N LYS A 112 13.37 -8.75 2.25
CA LYS A 112 12.00 -8.88 2.75
C LYS A 112 11.94 -9.64 4.07
N ARG A 113 12.59 -10.81 4.14
CA ARG A 113 12.63 -11.62 5.38
C ARG A 113 13.31 -10.89 6.55
N SER A 114 14.36 -10.12 6.26
CA SER A 114 14.99 -9.28 7.27
C SER A 114 14.03 -8.19 7.78
N ALA A 115 13.26 -7.57 6.89
CA ALA A 115 12.25 -6.58 7.26
C ALA A 115 11.10 -7.19 8.06
N GLU A 116 10.65 -8.41 7.72
CA GLU A 116 9.65 -9.17 8.50
C GLU A 116 10.16 -9.45 9.92
N GLN A 117 11.42 -9.88 10.04
CA GLN A 117 12.06 -10.13 11.32
C GLN A 117 12.18 -8.86 12.17
N ALA A 118 12.59 -7.74 11.57
CA ALA A 118 12.68 -6.46 12.26
C ALA A 118 11.31 -5.97 12.74
N LEU A 119 10.30 -5.99 11.85
CA LEU A 119 8.94 -5.59 12.19
C LEU A 119 8.35 -6.44 13.32
N ARG A 120 8.60 -7.77 13.32
CA ARG A 120 8.18 -8.65 14.41
C ARG A 120 8.76 -8.22 15.75
N VAL A 121 10.07 -7.96 15.79
CA VAL A 121 10.77 -7.53 17.02
C VAL A 121 10.23 -6.19 17.52
N LEU A 122 9.91 -5.25 16.62
CA LEU A 122 9.33 -3.96 17.00
C LEU A 122 7.95 -4.13 17.64
N ILE A 123 7.09 -4.99 17.10
CA ILE A 123 5.75 -5.26 17.63
C ILE A 123 5.84 -5.97 18.98
N GLU A 124 6.67 -7.01 19.11
CA GLU A 124 6.87 -7.73 20.38
C GLU A 124 7.39 -6.80 21.49
N LYS A 125 8.29 -5.86 21.15
CA LYS A 125 8.78 -4.84 22.10
C LYS A 125 7.70 -3.83 22.48
N LEU A 126 6.78 -3.51 21.57
CA LEU A 126 5.65 -2.66 21.89
C LEU A 126 4.71 -3.37 22.87
N ASP A 127 4.41 -4.65 22.63
CA ASP A 127 3.56 -5.44 23.54
C ASP A 127 4.12 -5.46 24.96
N ASP A 128 5.44 -5.60 25.14
CA ASP A 128 6.09 -5.50 26.45
C ASP A 128 5.82 -4.15 27.15
N ILE A 129 5.86 -3.03 26.42
CA ILE A 129 5.53 -1.70 26.98
C ILE A 129 4.05 -1.63 27.35
N LEU A 130 3.19 -2.18 26.50
CA LEU A 130 1.74 -2.16 26.67
C LEU A 130 1.25 -3.03 27.85
N LEU A 131 2.10 -3.90 28.41
CA LEU A 131 1.82 -4.58 29.69
C LEU A 131 1.78 -3.61 30.88
N TYR A 132 2.42 -2.45 30.77
CA TYR A 132 2.58 -1.49 31.86
C TYR A 132 1.92 -0.14 31.58
N VAL A 133 1.72 0.21 30.31
CA VAL A 133 1.16 1.50 29.88
C VAL A 133 0.02 1.27 28.90
N GLU A 134 -1.20 1.57 29.35
CA GLU A 134 -2.39 1.51 28.50
C GLU A 134 -2.31 2.60 27.41
N PRO A 135 -2.55 2.31 26.12
CA PRO A 135 -2.51 3.32 25.07
C PRO A 135 -3.81 4.15 25.02
N ASP A 136 -4.20 4.72 26.16
CA ASP A 136 -5.27 5.71 26.27
C ASP A 136 -4.71 7.14 26.16
N ALA A 137 -5.55 8.16 26.33
CA ALA A 137 -5.13 9.56 26.25
C ALA A 137 -3.99 9.92 27.22
N ASN A 138 -3.91 9.29 28.39
CA ASN A 138 -2.85 9.55 29.38
C ASN A 138 -1.59 8.73 29.07
N GLY A 139 -1.74 7.44 28.76
CA GLY A 139 -0.62 6.56 28.49
C GLY A 139 0.10 6.89 27.19
N LEU A 140 -0.60 7.42 26.18
CA LEU A 140 0.03 7.97 24.98
C LEU A 140 1.07 9.08 25.30
N ASN A 141 0.83 9.87 26.34
CA ASN A 141 1.75 10.91 26.82
C ASN A 141 2.88 10.37 27.71
N SER A 142 2.80 9.11 28.14
CA SER A 142 3.82 8.49 28.98
C SER A 142 5.10 8.29 28.20
N TYR A 143 6.23 8.66 28.79
CA TYR A 143 7.55 8.52 28.21
C TYR A 143 8.48 7.80 29.18
N GLY A 144 9.51 7.15 28.65
CA GLY A 144 10.43 6.38 29.47
C GLY A 144 11.59 5.81 28.69
N HIS A 145 12.47 5.12 29.39
CA HIS A 145 13.67 4.53 28.78
C HIS A 145 13.31 3.47 27.74
N LYS A 146 12.27 2.66 28.01
CA LYS A 146 11.77 1.65 27.07
C LYS A 146 11.12 2.26 25.83
N SER A 147 10.28 3.28 26.01
CA SER A 147 9.73 4.05 24.88
C SER A 147 10.84 4.70 24.04
N ARG A 148 11.88 5.27 24.66
CA ARG A 148 13.02 5.83 23.93
C ARG A 148 13.81 4.78 23.16
N GLU A 149 14.10 3.64 23.80
CA GLU A 149 14.78 2.51 23.15
C GLU A 149 14.01 2.08 21.90
N LEU A 150 12.71 1.85 22.03
CA LEU A 150 11.88 1.39 20.93
C LEU A 150 11.67 2.45 19.85
N LEU A 151 11.52 3.74 20.22
CA LEU A 151 11.43 4.84 19.27
C LEU A 151 12.68 4.91 18.38
N ILE A 152 13.87 4.79 18.97
CA ILE A 152 15.12 4.79 18.22
C ILE A 152 15.18 3.61 17.25
N LEU A 153 14.85 2.40 17.71
CA LEU A 153 14.84 1.21 16.87
C LEU A 153 13.85 1.35 15.71
N ALA A 154 12.61 1.75 16.00
CA ALA A 154 11.56 1.90 14.98
C ALA A 154 11.94 2.96 13.94
N CYS A 155 12.46 4.13 14.35
CA CYS A 155 12.88 5.16 13.41
C CYS A 155 14.08 4.72 12.55
N THR A 156 15.03 3.98 13.11
CA THR A 156 16.15 3.42 12.33
C THR A 156 15.66 2.42 11.28
N GLU A 157 14.66 1.59 11.57
CA GLU A 157 14.08 0.68 10.57
C GLU A 157 13.32 1.40 9.44
N VAL A 158 12.68 2.54 9.75
CA VAL A 158 12.12 3.40 8.70
C VAL A 158 13.22 4.01 7.83
N GLU A 159 14.30 4.52 8.44
CA GLU A 159 15.47 5.05 7.70
C GLU A 159 16.11 3.99 6.80
N ASN A 160 16.24 2.75 7.28
CA ASN A 160 16.73 1.61 6.51
C ASN A 160 15.82 1.34 5.30
N SER A 161 14.51 1.33 5.52
CA SER A 161 13.51 1.09 4.46
C SER A 161 13.56 2.17 3.39
N TRP A 162 13.62 3.45 3.77
CA TRP A 162 13.78 4.55 2.82
C TRP A 162 15.11 4.44 2.06
N THR A 163 16.22 4.28 2.78
CA THR A 163 17.56 4.18 2.19
C THR A 163 17.64 3.04 1.18
N SER A 164 17.00 1.91 1.47
CA SER A 164 16.95 0.78 0.55
C SER A 164 16.23 1.12 -0.75
N LEU A 165 15.09 1.81 -0.72
CA LEU A 165 14.40 2.23 -1.95
C LEU A 165 15.26 3.14 -2.82
N PHE A 166 15.97 4.08 -2.21
CA PHE A 166 16.92 4.95 -2.95
C PHE A 166 18.05 4.13 -3.58
N LYS A 167 18.66 3.21 -2.83
CA LYS A 167 19.73 2.34 -3.33
C LYS A 167 19.24 1.46 -4.48
N LYS A 168 18.05 0.86 -4.36
CA LYS A 168 17.43 0.04 -5.39
C LYS A 168 17.15 0.85 -6.66
N ALA A 169 16.72 2.09 -6.51
CA ALA A 169 16.52 3.03 -7.61
C ALA A 169 17.84 3.60 -8.19
N ASN A 170 19.01 3.23 -7.64
CA ASN A 170 20.32 3.79 -7.99
C ASN A 170 20.39 5.33 -7.85
N ILE A 171 19.68 5.90 -6.88
CA ILE A 171 19.64 7.35 -6.64
C ILE A 171 20.61 7.70 -5.51
N PRO A 172 21.66 8.50 -5.77
CA PRO A 172 22.60 8.92 -4.72
C PRO A 172 21.98 9.99 -3.81
N PRO A 173 22.49 10.18 -2.59
CA PRO A 173 22.07 11.28 -1.73
C PRO A 173 22.32 12.64 -2.39
N ALA A 174 21.38 13.59 -2.24
CA ALA A 174 21.52 14.91 -2.87
C ALA A 174 22.76 15.69 -2.39
N ASN A 175 23.21 15.44 -1.17
CA ASN A 175 24.43 16.06 -0.61
C ASN A 175 25.72 15.30 -0.92
N GLY A 176 25.66 14.18 -1.67
CA GLY A 176 26.81 13.35 -2.04
C GLY A 176 27.42 12.52 -0.91
N ARG A 177 26.87 12.54 0.31
CA ARG A 177 27.43 11.85 1.48
C ARG A 177 26.47 10.86 2.12
N MET A 178 25.30 11.31 2.54
CA MET A 178 24.32 10.50 3.25
C MET A 178 22.91 10.98 2.94
N PHE A 179 21.96 10.05 2.87
CA PHE A 179 20.56 10.43 2.74
C PHE A 179 20.10 11.19 3.97
N THR A 180 19.21 12.15 3.74
CA THR A 180 18.59 12.97 4.76
C THR A 180 17.08 12.98 4.56
N THR A 181 16.34 13.56 5.49
CA THR A 181 14.89 13.74 5.33
C THR A 181 14.52 14.57 4.10
N ASN A 182 15.40 15.47 3.63
CA ASN A 182 15.22 16.19 2.37
C ASN A 182 15.26 15.25 1.14
N ASP A 183 15.97 14.13 1.24
CA ASP A 183 15.91 13.07 0.24
C ASP A 183 14.64 12.25 0.47
N TYR A 184 14.49 11.68 1.67
CA TYR A 184 13.44 10.70 1.98
C TYR A 184 12.02 11.18 1.66
N VAL A 185 11.72 12.46 1.87
CA VAL A 185 10.38 13.03 1.60
C VAL A 185 9.94 12.91 0.14
N LYS A 186 10.88 12.74 -0.79
CA LYS A 186 10.57 12.49 -2.21
C LYS A 186 9.87 11.14 -2.44
N LEU A 187 10.00 10.20 -1.51
CA LEU A 187 9.29 8.91 -1.56
C LEU A 187 7.79 9.07 -1.30
N LEU A 188 7.36 10.11 -0.58
CA LEU A 188 5.96 10.29 -0.18
C LEU A 188 4.97 10.16 -1.34
N PRO A 189 5.06 10.97 -2.41
CA PRO A 189 4.12 10.86 -3.53
C PRO A 189 4.40 9.64 -4.43
N LYS A 190 5.59 9.05 -4.35
CA LYS A 190 6.01 7.95 -5.22
C LYS A 190 5.58 6.59 -4.70
N ALA A 191 5.58 6.43 -3.37
CA ALA A 191 5.13 5.25 -2.66
C ALA A 191 3.76 5.44 -1.99
N CYS A 192 3.09 6.58 -2.27
CA CYS A 192 1.75 6.92 -1.76
C CYS A 192 1.64 6.76 -0.23
N LEU A 193 2.70 7.13 0.50
CA LEU A 193 2.84 6.77 1.92
C LEU A 193 1.79 7.43 2.81
N ASN A 194 1.28 8.60 2.41
CA ASN A 194 0.23 9.34 3.10
C ASN A 194 -1.16 8.67 3.02
N GLU A 195 -1.34 7.70 2.13
CA GLU A 195 -2.61 6.97 2.02
C GLU A 195 -2.77 5.90 3.11
N PHE A 196 -1.68 5.43 3.72
CA PHE A 196 -1.74 4.35 4.70
C PHE A 196 -2.29 4.83 6.05
N GLU A 197 -3.32 4.15 6.52
CA GLU A 197 -3.91 4.29 7.84
C GLU A 197 -3.80 2.97 8.60
N ILE A 198 -3.22 3.03 9.80
CA ILE A 198 -3.03 1.89 10.68
C ILE A 198 -3.90 2.11 11.92
N ALA A 199 -4.75 1.14 12.28
CA ALA A 199 -5.49 1.18 13.53
C ALA A 199 -5.11 0.00 14.43
N PHE A 200 -4.95 0.25 15.72
CA PHE A 200 -4.68 -0.77 16.72
C PHE A 200 -6.01 -1.31 17.24
N LYS A 201 -6.40 -2.52 16.79
CA LYS A 201 -7.74 -3.10 16.97
C LYS A 201 -8.10 -3.40 18.44
N ASN A 202 -7.10 -3.63 19.27
CA ASN A 202 -7.30 -4.07 20.66
C ASN A 202 -7.72 -2.95 21.61
N TYR A 203 -7.64 -1.69 21.18
CA TYR A 203 -7.83 -0.52 22.04
C TYR A 203 -8.97 0.35 21.54
N SER A 204 -10.10 0.31 22.25
CA SER A 204 -11.28 1.09 21.90
C SER A 204 -11.05 2.58 22.15
N GLY A 205 -11.46 3.43 21.22
CA GLY A 205 -11.30 4.88 21.31
C GLY A 205 -9.89 5.41 21.01
N LEU A 206 -8.91 4.54 20.78
CA LEU A 206 -7.59 4.94 20.31
C LEU A 206 -7.69 5.48 18.87
N ARG A 207 -7.00 6.59 18.61
CA ARG A 207 -6.95 7.18 17.28
C ARG A 207 -6.35 6.22 16.26
N LYS A 208 -6.67 6.47 15.00
CA LYS A 208 -5.97 5.83 13.88
C LYS A 208 -4.67 6.59 13.58
N PHE A 209 -3.69 5.87 13.04
CA PHE A 209 -2.35 6.37 12.80
C PHE A 209 -2.12 6.48 11.29
N GLN A 210 -1.90 7.70 10.82
CA GLN A 210 -1.47 7.98 9.43
C GLN A 210 -0.08 8.63 9.49
N PRO A 211 0.98 7.84 9.68
CA PRO A 211 2.29 8.32 10.12
C PRO A 211 2.97 9.29 9.14
N PHE A 212 2.57 9.26 7.87
CA PHE A 212 3.11 10.09 6.79
C PHE A 212 2.13 11.15 6.28
N LEU A 213 0.93 11.28 6.86
CA LEU A 213 -0.12 12.19 6.36
C LEU A 213 0.36 13.65 6.25
N ASN A 214 1.11 14.10 7.27
CA ASN A 214 1.56 15.47 7.38
C ASN A 214 3.00 15.69 6.88
N TRP A 215 3.64 14.69 6.27
CA TRP A 215 5.03 14.81 5.86
C TRP A 215 5.20 15.78 4.69
N THR A 216 6.06 16.80 4.83
CA THR A 216 6.21 17.84 3.79
C THR A 216 7.66 18.17 3.47
N ALA A 217 7.91 18.52 2.20
CA ALA A 217 9.25 18.89 1.74
C ALA A 217 9.76 20.23 2.31
N SER A 218 8.87 21.10 2.82
CA SER A 218 9.27 22.37 3.42
C SER A 218 9.90 22.20 4.81
N ASN A 219 9.51 21.15 5.54
CA ASN A 219 10.05 20.84 6.87
C ASN A 219 10.13 19.32 7.08
N PRO A 220 10.93 18.57 6.31
CA PRO A 220 10.78 17.13 6.18
C PRO A 220 11.15 16.34 7.44
N THR A 221 11.94 16.90 8.36
CA THR A 221 12.13 16.31 9.70
C THR A 221 10.99 16.67 10.64
N ARG A 222 10.69 17.97 10.81
CA ARG A 222 9.74 18.47 11.82
C ARG A 222 8.28 18.15 11.53
N SER A 223 7.94 17.94 10.25
CA SER A 223 6.59 17.56 9.84
C SER A 223 6.23 16.11 10.19
N LEU A 224 7.23 15.28 10.54
CA LEU A 224 7.06 13.98 11.18
C LEU A 224 7.35 14.11 12.67
N SER A 225 6.32 14.32 13.50
CA SER A 225 6.46 14.53 14.95
C SER A 225 7.29 13.43 15.63
N TRP A 226 7.00 12.17 15.31
CA TRP A 226 7.68 11.00 15.85
C TRP A 226 9.16 10.93 15.43
N TYR A 227 9.48 11.33 14.20
CA TYR A 227 10.86 11.34 13.71
C TYR A 227 11.67 12.52 14.25
N ASP A 228 11.04 13.70 14.40
CA ASP A 228 11.64 14.85 15.10
C ASP A 228 11.91 14.51 16.58
N ALA A 229 10.98 13.84 17.25
CA ALA A 229 11.15 13.35 18.62
C ALA A 229 12.30 12.34 18.73
N TYR A 230 12.42 11.41 17.79
CA TYR A 230 13.57 10.51 17.67
C TYR A 230 14.89 11.29 17.57
N ASN A 231 14.99 12.25 16.65
CA ASN A 231 16.22 13.03 16.47
C ASN A 231 16.59 13.82 17.73
N LYS A 232 15.60 14.46 18.39
CA LYS A 232 15.81 15.19 19.65
C LYS A 232 16.25 14.26 20.77
N THR A 233 15.57 13.13 20.97
CA THR A 233 15.91 12.18 22.04
C THR A 233 17.26 11.47 21.81
N LYS A 234 17.70 11.34 20.55
CA LYS A 234 19.01 10.81 20.15
C LYS A 234 20.15 11.79 20.43
N HIS A 235 19.99 13.06 20.03
CA HIS A 235 21.07 14.06 20.09
C HIS A 235 21.07 14.91 21.36
N ASP A 236 19.91 15.12 21.99
CA ASP A 236 19.74 15.95 23.19
C ASP A 236 18.87 15.24 24.25
N ARG A 237 19.38 14.10 24.75
CA ARG A 237 18.67 13.30 25.76
C ARG A 237 18.37 14.11 27.03
N GLY A 238 19.24 15.04 27.42
CA GLY A 238 19.13 15.76 28.69
C GLY A 238 17.88 16.64 28.76
N THR A 239 17.52 17.29 27.65
CA THR A 239 16.38 18.22 27.60
C THR A 239 15.14 17.61 26.97
N SER A 240 15.30 16.59 26.11
CA SER A 240 14.23 16.09 25.24
C SER A 240 13.79 14.66 25.57
N PHE A 241 14.16 14.11 26.73
CA PHE A 241 13.75 12.75 27.13
C PHE A 241 12.23 12.58 27.15
N ASN A 242 11.49 13.63 27.52
CA ASN A 242 10.03 13.65 27.54
C ASN A 242 9.38 13.48 26.16
N ALA A 243 10.11 13.69 25.06
CA ALA A 243 9.60 13.46 23.71
C ALA A 243 9.55 11.96 23.34
N ALA A 244 10.16 11.08 24.13
CA ALA A 244 10.09 9.63 23.92
C ALA A 244 8.77 9.03 24.42
N THR A 245 7.65 9.58 23.96
CA THR A 245 6.30 9.17 24.36
C THR A 245 5.87 7.87 23.70
N LEU A 246 4.91 7.16 24.31
CA LEU A 246 4.26 5.99 23.70
C LEU A 246 3.60 6.36 22.37
N GLU A 247 3.01 7.56 22.26
CA GLU A 247 2.43 8.03 21.00
C GLU A 247 3.44 8.05 19.86
N ASN A 248 4.62 8.65 20.08
CA ASN A 248 5.67 8.71 19.07
C ASN A 248 6.20 7.31 18.70
N VAL A 249 6.25 6.40 19.67
CA VAL A 249 6.61 4.99 19.43
C VAL A 249 5.56 4.33 18.52
N MET A 250 4.27 4.50 18.81
CA MET A 250 3.19 3.89 18.04
C MET A 250 3.10 4.46 16.62
N ASP A 251 3.29 5.78 16.44
CA ASP A 251 3.43 6.39 15.11
C ASP A 251 4.64 5.82 14.34
N ALA A 252 5.80 5.64 14.98
CA ALA A 252 6.98 5.07 14.34
C ALA A 252 6.79 3.59 13.96
N ILE A 253 6.07 2.80 14.76
CA ILE A 253 5.74 1.41 14.43
C ILE A 253 4.70 1.36 13.29
N ALA A 254 3.68 2.20 13.34
CA ALA A 254 2.73 2.36 12.22
C ALA A 254 3.46 2.75 10.92
N ALA A 255 4.49 3.61 11.01
CA ALA A 255 5.34 3.98 9.89
C ALA A 255 6.08 2.77 9.29
N ASN A 256 6.59 1.87 10.13
CA ASN A 256 7.22 0.62 9.67
C ASN A 256 6.21 -0.32 9.00
N VAL A 257 4.99 -0.44 9.53
CA VAL A 257 3.91 -1.24 8.91
C VAL A 257 3.54 -0.66 7.54
N ALA A 258 3.36 0.66 7.45
CA ALA A 258 3.06 1.34 6.18
C ALA A 258 4.20 1.18 5.17
N MET A 259 5.46 1.34 5.58
CA MET A 259 6.63 1.12 4.73
C MET A 259 6.73 -0.33 4.24
N PHE A 260 6.47 -1.32 5.10
CA PHE A 260 6.45 -2.72 4.70
C PHE A 260 5.40 -2.96 3.61
N CYS A 261 4.17 -2.48 3.84
CA CYS A 261 3.08 -2.61 2.88
C CYS A 261 3.42 -1.94 1.54
N ALA A 262 3.94 -0.72 1.59
CA ALA A 262 4.34 0.04 0.40
C ALA A 262 5.47 -0.63 -0.38
N LYS A 263 6.39 -1.34 0.28
CA LYS A 263 7.57 -1.92 -0.39
C LYS A 263 7.38 -3.36 -0.86
N TYR A 264 6.70 -4.18 -0.06
CA TYR A 264 6.61 -5.63 -0.24
C TYR A 264 5.18 -6.13 -0.48
N GLY A 265 4.20 -5.24 -0.43
CA GLY A 265 2.80 -5.58 -0.40
C GLY A 265 2.33 -6.00 1.00
N PRO A 266 1.03 -5.84 1.29
CA PRO A 266 0.49 -6.10 2.61
C PRO A 266 0.23 -7.59 2.89
N PHE A 267 0.08 -8.42 1.85
CA PHE A 267 -0.58 -9.72 2.00
C PHE A 267 0.22 -10.76 2.76
N SER A 268 1.56 -10.73 2.75
CA SER A 268 2.34 -11.63 3.62
C SER A 268 2.19 -11.30 5.11
N LEU A 269 1.83 -10.05 5.45
CA LEU A 269 1.54 -9.70 6.84
C LEU A 269 0.21 -10.30 7.32
N PHE A 270 -0.71 -10.67 6.42
CA PHE A 270 -2.03 -11.17 6.80
C PHE A 270 -2.22 -12.67 6.55
N ASN A 271 -1.73 -13.15 5.41
CA ASN A 271 -2.09 -14.45 4.86
C ASN A 271 -1.05 -15.53 5.14
N ASP A 272 0.17 -15.14 5.52
CA ASP A 272 1.17 -16.12 5.95
C ASP A 272 0.71 -16.80 7.24
N ASN A 273 1.26 -17.98 7.53
CA ASN A 273 0.99 -18.70 8.76
C ASN A 273 2.23 -18.70 9.67
N ASN A 274 2.64 -17.50 10.09
CA ASN A 274 3.82 -17.29 10.93
C ASN A 274 3.53 -16.33 12.10
N THR A 275 4.51 -16.18 13.01
CA THR A 275 4.38 -15.34 14.20
C THR A 275 4.10 -13.87 13.86
N LEU A 276 4.76 -13.31 12.85
CA LEU A 276 4.52 -11.92 12.44
C LEU A 276 3.09 -11.74 11.96
N SER A 277 2.60 -12.62 11.07
CA SER A 277 1.23 -12.54 10.58
C SER A 277 0.18 -12.71 11.69
N SER A 278 0.48 -13.51 12.71
CA SER A 278 -0.39 -13.65 13.88
C SER A 278 -0.47 -12.35 14.68
N LEU A 279 0.69 -11.73 14.96
CA LEU A 279 0.77 -10.43 15.63
C LEU A 279 0.06 -9.34 14.80
N ILE A 280 0.27 -9.30 13.48
CA ILE A 280 -0.38 -8.31 12.62
C ILE A 280 -1.89 -8.45 12.69
N ASN A 281 -2.41 -9.67 12.52
CA ASN A 281 -3.85 -9.93 12.54
C ASN A 281 -4.50 -9.59 13.89
N GLN A 282 -3.80 -9.88 14.99
CA GLN A 282 -4.23 -9.58 16.36
C GLN A 282 -4.25 -8.07 16.63
N HIS A 283 -3.20 -7.34 16.24
CA HIS A 283 -3.03 -5.96 16.69
C HIS A 283 -3.54 -4.92 15.69
N PHE A 284 -3.50 -5.15 14.38
CA PHE A 284 -3.61 -4.07 13.39
C PHE A 284 -4.70 -4.30 12.34
N SER A 285 -5.40 -3.23 11.96
CA SER A 285 -6.02 -3.10 10.63
C SER A 285 -5.24 -2.10 9.80
N ILE A 286 -5.09 -2.38 8.51
CA ILE A 286 -4.37 -1.54 7.55
C ILE A 286 -5.35 -1.14 6.45
N ASN A 287 -5.50 0.16 6.22
CA ASN A 287 -6.37 0.71 5.20
C ASN A 287 -5.61 1.70 4.30
N LEU A 288 -6.10 1.90 3.08
CA LEU A 288 -5.78 3.02 2.21
C LEU A 288 -6.92 4.04 2.27
N ILE A 289 -6.60 5.26 2.67
CA ILE A 289 -7.56 6.37 2.81
C ILE A 289 -7.22 7.45 1.79
N ASN A 290 -8.24 8.01 1.14
CA ASN A 290 -8.09 9.04 0.09
C ASN A 290 -7.11 8.62 -1.01
N SER A 291 -7.12 7.33 -1.36
CA SER A 291 -6.18 6.74 -2.30
C SER A 291 -6.47 7.19 -3.74
N ASP A 292 -5.42 7.49 -4.50
CA ASP A 292 -5.58 7.84 -5.92
C ASP A 292 -5.72 6.57 -6.76
N PHE A 293 -6.97 6.23 -7.11
CA PHE A 293 -7.31 5.07 -7.95
C PHE A 293 -6.64 5.09 -9.33
N SER A 294 -6.23 6.25 -9.84
CA SER A 294 -5.55 6.35 -11.14
C SER A 294 -4.18 5.66 -11.15
N THR A 295 -3.56 5.50 -9.97
CA THR A 295 -2.20 4.98 -9.77
C THR A 295 -2.14 3.47 -9.60
N TYR A 296 -3.28 2.77 -9.65
CA TYR A 296 -3.34 1.33 -9.38
C TYR A 296 -2.81 0.54 -10.57
N TYR A 297 -2.21 -0.62 -10.28
CA TYR A 297 -1.63 -1.45 -11.33
C TYR A 297 -2.69 -2.31 -11.99
N ILE A 298 -2.88 -2.18 -13.29
CA ILE A 298 -3.89 -2.96 -14.00
C ILE A 298 -3.20 -4.07 -14.79
N PRO A 299 -3.50 -5.36 -14.56
CA PRO A 299 -2.85 -6.45 -15.25
C PRO A 299 -3.20 -6.41 -16.73
N LYS A 300 -2.21 -6.66 -17.60
CA LYS A 300 -2.44 -6.80 -19.03
C LYS A 300 -2.88 -8.23 -19.33
N ILE A 301 -4.07 -8.41 -19.88
CA ILE A 301 -4.60 -9.70 -20.29
C ILE A 301 -4.33 -9.94 -21.78
N THR A 302 -3.88 -11.15 -22.10
CA THR A 302 -3.74 -11.68 -23.46
C THR A 302 -4.72 -12.83 -23.64
N LEU A 303 -5.71 -12.65 -24.51
CA LEU A 303 -6.79 -13.62 -24.72
C LEU A 303 -6.40 -14.64 -25.81
N PRO A 304 -6.77 -15.93 -25.66
CA PRO A 304 -6.58 -16.93 -26.72
C PRO A 304 -7.33 -16.58 -28.01
N ALA A 305 -6.81 -17.07 -29.14
CA ALA A 305 -7.51 -17.01 -30.41
C ALA A 305 -8.88 -17.73 -30.32
N GLY A 306 -9.92 -17.14 -30.88
CA GLY A 306 -11.27 -17.71 -30.85
C GLY A 306 -12.01 -17.54 -29.52
N THR A 307 -11.53 -16.67 -28.61
CA THR A 307 -12.29 -16.26 -27.42
C THR A 307 -13.69 -15.79 -27.83
N ARG A 308 -14.72 -16.28 -27.13
CA ARG A 308 -16.14 -15.94 -27.39
C ARG A 308 -16.38 -14.44 -27.24
N GLY A 309 -17.29 -13.89 -28.07
CA GLY A 309 -17.50 -12.45 -28.16
C GLY A 309 -18.63 -11.87 -27.30
N ASP A 310 -19.50 -12.70 -26.71
CA ASP A 310 -20.52 -12.22 -25.78
C ASP A 310 -19.94 -11.81 -24.42
N LEU A 311 -20.71 -11.07 -23.61
CA LEU A 311 -20.29 -10.59 -22.30
C LEU A 311 -20.29 -11.73 -21.26
N PHE A 312 -19.14 -11.99 -20.64
CA PHE A 312 -19.03 -12.97 -19.55
C PHE A 312 -17.95 -12.60 -18.52
N ILE A 313 -18.00 -13.23 -17.35
CA ILE A 313 -16.96 -13.16 -16.31
C ILE A 313 -16.13 -14.43 -16.33
N TYR A 314 -14.82 -14.28 -16.12
CA TYR A 314 -13.91 -15.37 -15.82
C TYR A 314 -12.73 -14.90 -14.95
N ASP A 315 -11.89 -15.84 -14.53
CA ASP A 315 -10.68 -15.57 -13.75
C ASP A 315 -9.44 -15.60 -14.65
N CYS A 316 -8.93 -14.42 -15.01
CA CYS A 316 -7.77 -14.31 -15.91
C CYS A 316 -6.46 -14.82 -15.29
N TYR A 317 -6.36 -14.92 -13.96
CA TYR A 317 -5.20 -15.48 -13.29
C TYR A 317 -5.26 -17.01 -13.29
N ARG A 318 -6.41 -17.59 -12.98
CA ARG A 318 -6.62 -19.04 -13.04
C ARG A 318 -6.40 -19.62 -14.43
N GLU A 319 -6.86 -18.91 -15.47
CA GLU A 319 -6.65 -19.33 -16.87
C GLU A 319 -5.23 -19.00 -17.38
N GLY A 320 -4.40 -18.30 -16.61
CA GLY A 320 -3.04 -17.91 -17.04
C GLY A 320 -3.00 -16.90 -18.20
N HIS A 321 -4.07 -16.12 -18.38
CA HIS A 321 -4.18 -15.12 -19.45
C HIS A 321 -3.60 -13.76 -19.08
N HIS A 322 -3.18 -13.54 -17.83
CA HIS A 322 -2.44 -12.34 -17.45
C HIS A 322 -1.00 -12.41 -17.98
N SER A 323 -0.53 -11.30 -18.52
CA SER A 323 0.83 -11.14 -19.03
C SER A 323 1.77 -10.76 -17.89
N GLY A 324 3.06 -11.06 -18.04
CA GLY A 324 4.07 -10.58 -17.09
C GLY A 324 4.12 -9.05 -17.00
N TRP A 325 4.41 -8.54 -15.80
CA TRP A 325 4.54 -7.10 -15.55
C TRP A 325 5.77 -6.51 -16.22
N ASN A 326 5.59 -5.36 -16.84
CA ASN A 326 6.66 -4.50 -17.31
C ASN A 326 7.12 -3.58 -16.17
N VAL A 327 8.07 -4.06 -15.37
CA VAL A 327 8.55 -3.37 -14.17
C VAL A 327 9.34 -2.11 -14.55
N GLN A 328 8.80 -0.95 -14.19
CA GLN A 328 9.46 0.34 -14.39
C GLN A 328 10.37 0.66 -13.20
N PRO A 329 11.57 1.24 -13.42
CA PRO A 329 12.40 1.71 -12.32
C PRO A 329 11.67 2.79 -11.51
N LEU A 330 11.91 2.83 -10.21
CA LEU A 330 11.43 3.92 -9.35
C LEU A 330 12.17 5.22 -9.69
N VAL A 331 11.43 6.29 -9.99
CA VAL A 331 11.97 7.63 -10.30
C VAL A 331 11.42 8.65 -9.30
N LEU A 332 12.32 9.35 -8.61
CA LEU A 332 11.99 10.29 -7.52
C LEU A 332 11.93 11.75 -7.99
#